data_AF-A0A843EUW0-F1
#
_entry.id   AF-A0A843EUW0-F1
#
_cell.length_a   1.000
_cell.length_b   1.000
_cell.length_c   1.000
_cell.angle_alpha   90.00
_cell.angle_beta   90.00
_cell.angle_gamma   90.00
#
_symmetry.space_group_name_H-M   'P 1'
#
loop_
_entity.id
_entity.type
_entity.pdbx_description
1 polymer ?
#
loop_
_entity_poly.entity_id
_entity_poly.type
_entity_poly.pdbx_seq_one_letter_code
_entity_poly.pdbx_strand_id
1 'polypeptide(L)'
;LRGETAADFLNRALSIREYRVPVYSFDKEGNMSFGITDYTDFEGMKYDPEIGIFGMDVNVVLRRTGNRITQRAQVKRRIPKQHRVDRDEAIQFMKDNFKVKVVE
;
A
#
# COMPACT_ATOMS: atom_id res chain seq x y z
N LEU A 1 -4.63 -0.52 -8.65
CA LEU A 1 -3.84 0.46 -9.45
C LEU A 1 -2.40 -0.07 -9.61
N ARG A 2 -1.67 0.35 -10.65
CA ARG A 2 -0.24 -0.03 -10.87
C ARG A 2 0.55 1.14 -11.45
N GLY A 3 1.86 1.18 -11.23
CA GLY A 3 2.74 2.23 -11.75
C GLY A 3 2.46 3.58 -11.10
N GLU A 4 2.63 4.66 -11.88
CA GLU A 4 2.46 6.05 -11.41
C GLU A 4 1.06 6.29 -10.83
N THR A 5 0.01 5.81 -11.48
CA THR A 5 -1.37 5.93 -10.97
C THR A 5 -1.56 5.37 -9.56
N ALA A 6 -0.83 4.31 -9.21
CA ALA A 6 -0.87 3.75 -7.86
C ALA A 6 -0.09 4.60 -6.86
N ALA A 7 1.06 5.14 -7.27
CA ALA A 7 1.88 6.01 -6.43
C ALA A 7 1.14 7.31 -6.11
N ASP A 8 0.47 7.91 -7.09
CA ASP A 8 -0.32 9.13 -6.92
C ASP A 8 -1.51 8.90 -6.00
N PHE A 9 -2.26 7.82 -6.22
CA PHE A 9 -3.37 7.45 -5.35
C PHE A 9 -2.91 7.17 -3.92
N LEU A 10 -1.81 6.43 -3.76
CA LEU A 10 -1.26 6.11 -2.45
C LEU A 10 -0.83 7.38 -1.70
N ASN A 11 -0.22 8.35 -2.38
CA ASN A 11 0.12 9.65 -1.79
C ASN A 11 -1.12 10.39 -1.28
N ARG A 12 -2.21 10.41 -2.05
CA ARG A 12 -3.48 11.03 -1.62
C ARG A 12 -4.10 10.30 -0.44
N ALA A 13 -4.12 8.96 -0.48
CA ALA A 13 -4.65 8.12 0.58
C ALA A 13 -3.85 8.25 1.89
N LEU A 14 -2.53 8.35 1.81
CA LEU A 14 -1.66 8.55 2.98
C LEU A 14 -1.82 9.95 3.58
N SER A 15 -2.13 10.96 2.77
CA SER A 15 -2.41 12.32 3.25
C SER A 15 -3.56 12.36 4.26
N ILE A 16 -4.64 11.60 4.00
CA ILE A 16 -5.80 11.48 4.91
C ILE A 16 -5.40 10.94 6.28
N ARG A 17 -4.40 10.04 6.32
CA ARG A 17 -3.84 9.46 7.54
C ARG A 17 -2.68 10.26 8.11
N GLU A 18 -2.47 11.51 7.67
CA GLU A 18 -1.33 12.36 8.04
C GLU A 18 0.04 11.68 7.84
N TYR A 19 0.12 10.78 6.86
CA TYR A 19 1.29 9.93 6.61
C TYR A 19 1.69 9.05 7.81
N ARG A 20 0.77 8.77 8.75
CA ARG A 20 1.02 7.90 9.91
C ARG A 20 0.47 6.51 9.67
N VAL A 21 1.34 5.51 9.76
CA VAL A 21 0.94 4.10 9.64
C VAL A 21 1.51 3.32 10.82
N PRO A 22 0.67 2.57 11.57
CA PRO A 22 1.16 1.74 12.66
C PRO A 22 2.10 0.62 12.20
N VAL A 23 3.03 0.20 13.05
CA VAL A 23 3.94 -0.92 12.75
C VAL A 23 3.15 -2.19 12.42
N TYR A 24 2.05 -2.47 13.14
CA TYR A 24 1.24 -3.68 12.95
C TYR A 24 0.56 -3.78 11.58
N SER A 25 0.42 -2.66 10.86
CA SER A 25 -0.14 -2.64 9.50
C SER A 25 0.78 -3.28 8.46
N PHE A 26 2.04 -3.54 8.81
CA PHE A 26 3.00 -4.20 7.94
C PHE A 26 3.10 -5.69 8.25
N ASP A 27 2.95 -6.51 7.22
CA ASP A 27 3.11 -7.96 7.29
C ASP A 27 4.58 -8.39 7.14
N LYS A 28 4.87 -9.65 7.49
CA LYS A 28 6.19 -10.29 7.38
C LYS A 28 6.73 -10.32 5.95
N GLU A 29 5.86 -10.35 4.94
CA GLU A 29 6.26 -10.29 3.52
C GLU A 29 6.35 -8.86 2.96
N GLY A 30 6.33 -7.84 3.83
CA GLY A 30 6.52 -6.44 3.44
C GLY A 30 5.29 -5.78 2.81
N ASN A 31 4.12 -6.42 2.88
CA ASN A 31 2.86 -5.80 2.46
C ASN A 31 2.35 -4.85 3.56
N MET A 32 1.61 -3.82 3.16
CA MET A 32 1.00 -2.85 4.07
C MET A 32 -0.51 -2.75 3.80
N SER A 33 -1.29 -2.65 4.87
CA SER A 33 -2.74 -2.43 4.80
C SER A 33 -3.18 -1.33 5.76
N PHE A 34 -4.04 -0.43 5.28
CA PHE A 34 -4.69 0.58 6.13
C PHE A 34 -6.09 0.88 5.64
N GLY A 35 -6.99 1.20 6.57
CA GLY A 35 -8.36 1.59 6.27
C GLY A 35 -8.52 3.11 6.13
N ILE A 36 -9.48 3.53 5.33
CA ILE A 36 -10.01 4.89 5.24
C ILE A 36 -11.48 4.81 5.59
N THR A 37 -11.92 5.63 6.55
CA THR A 37 -13.29 5.54 7.08
C THR A 37 -14.30 6.24 6.18
N ASP A 38 -13.90 7.35 5.56
CA ASP A 38 -14.76 8.17 4.72
C ASP A 38 -14.05 8.52 3.40
N TYR A 39 -14.72 8.27 2.28
CA TYR A 39 -14.19 8.65 0.97
C TYR A 39 -14.24 10.17 0.71
N THR A 40 -15.05 10.93 1.44
CA THR A 40 -15.14 12.39 1.32
C THR A 40 -13.91 13.11 1.87
N ASP A 41 -13.09 12.42 2.66
CA ASP A 41 -11.77 12.91 3.10
C ASP A 41 -10.79 13.05 1.92
N PHE A 42 -11.06 12.43 0.77
CA PHE A 42 -10.25 12.62 -0.42
C PHE A 42 -10.46 14.01 -1.02
N GLU A 43 -9.34 14.69 -1.28
CA GLU A 43 -9.34 15.99 -1.94
C GLU A 43 -10.06 15.92 -3.30
N GLY A 44 -11.12 16.71 -3.44
CA GLY A 44 -11.93 16.80 -4.66
C GLY A 44 -13.18 15.92 -4.69
N MET A 45 -13.38 15.03 -3.71
CA MET A 45 -14.62 14.26 -3.59
C MET A 45 -15.60 14.97 -2.67
N LYS A 46 -16.71 15.45 -3.24
CA LYS A 46 -17.83 16.00 -2.45
C LYS A 46 -18.77 14.89 -2.03
N TYR A 47 -19.42 15.10 -0.88
CA TYR A 47 -20.50 14.24 -0.43
C TYR A 47 -21.64 14.23 -1.44
N ASP A 48 -22.07 13.03 -1.81
CA ASP A 48 -23.25 12.80 -2.63
C ASP A 48 -24.27 12.00 -1.80
N PRO A 49 -25.45 12.58 -1.49
CA PRO A 49 -26.49 11.90 -0.72
C PRO A 49 -27.00 10.60 -1.34
N GLU A 50 -26.89 10.43 -2.67
CA GLU A 50 -27.32 9.20 -3.34
C GLU A 50 -26.34 8.03 -3.12
N ILE A 51 -25.04 8.34 -2.94
CA ILE A 51 -23.99 7.33 -2.72
C ILE A 51 -23.88 6.99 -1.24
N GLY A 52 -23.98 8.00 -0.37
CA GLY A 52 -23.79 7.86 1.07
C GLY A 52 -22.31 7.71 1.47
N ILE A 53 -22.03 7.70 2.78
CA ILE A 53 -20.66 7.57 3.32
C ILE A 53 -20.23 6.12 3.28
N PHE A 54 -19.09 5.85 2.66
CA PHE A 54 -18.45 4.53 2.70
C PHE A 54 -16.96 4.64 2.99
N GLY A 55 -16.47 3.65 3.75
CA GLY A 55 -15.05 3.43 3.96
C GLY A 55 -14.46 2.47 2.95
N MET A 56 -13.13 2.43 2.88
CA MET A 56 -12.39 1.51 2.02
C MET A 56 -11.09 1.07 2.68
N ASP A 57 -10.67 -0.16 2.41
CA ASP A 57 -9.35 -0.66 2.80
C ASP A 57 -8.37 -0.57 1.63
N VAL A 58 -7.23 0.04 1.89
CA VAL A 58 -6.14 0.19 0.92
C VAL A 58 -5.05 -0.83 1.24
N ASN A 59 -4.85 -1.76 0.30
CA ASN A 59 -3.81 -2.79 0.39
C ASN A 59 -2.68 -2.49 -0.60
N VAL A 60 -1.48 -2.30 -0.05
CA VAL A 60 -0.26 -2.02 -0.81
C VAL A 60 0.63 -3.26 -0.80
N VAL A 61 0.88 -3.78 -2.00
CA VAL A 61 1.72 -4.97 -2.20
C VAL A 61 3.06 -4.52 -2.75
N LEU A 62 4.10 -4.58 -1.92
CA LEU A 62 5.48 -4.28 -2.30
C LEU A 62 6.17 -5.54 -2.80
N ARG A 63 6.81 -5.46 -3.97
CA ARG A 63 7.49 -6.59 -4.60
C ARG A 63 8.75 -6.13 -5.29
N ARG A 64 9.81 -6.94 -5.18
CA ARG A 64 11.01 -6.79 -6.00
C ARG A 64 10.74 -7.15 -7.46
N THR A 65 11.51 -6.57 -8.36
CA THR A 65 11.48 -6.90 -9.79
C THR A 65 11.83 -8.38 -9.98
N GLY A 66 11.06 -9.09 -10.82
CA GLY A 66 11.23 -10.54 -11.00
C GLY A 66 10.13 -11.40 -10.37
N ASN A 67 9.18 -10.81 -9.64
CA ASN A 67 8.05 -11.53 -9.04
C ASN A 67 7.17 -12.29 -10.06
N ARG A 68 7.24 -11.94 -11.36
CA ARG A 68 6.48 -12.59 -12.45
C ARG A 68 6.68 -14.11 -12.51
N ILE A 69 7.81 -14.64 -12.03
CA ILE A 69 8.10 -16.09 -12.02
C ILE A 69 7.04 -16.92 -11.28
N THR A 70 6.31 -16.31 -10.34
CA THR A 70 5.24 -16.98 -9.57
C THR A 70 3.89 -16.97 -10.28
N GLN A 71 3.72 -16.07 -11.26
CA GLN A 71 2.43 -15.81 -11.92
C GLN A 71 2.38 -16.31 -13.37
N ARG A 72 3.52 -16.43 -14.05
CA ARG A 72 3.59 -16.92 -15.43
C ARG A 72 3.15 -18.40 -15.52
N ALA A 73 2.53 -18.76 -16.66
CA ALA A 73 2.10 -20.12 -16.93
C ALA A 73 3.29 -21.08 -17.16
N GLN A 74 4.25 -20.65 -17.99
CA GLN A 74 5.42 -21.46 -18.33
C GLN A 74 6.54 -21.30 -17.30
N VAL A 75 7.13 -22.41 -16.86
CA VAL A 75 8.25 -22.46 -15.91
C VAL A 75 7.97 -21.66 -14.63
N LYS A 76 6.82 -21.93 -14.00
CA LYS A 76 6.45 -21.33 -12.71
C LYS A 76 7.41 -21.80 -11.62
N ARG A 77 7.94 -20.86 -10.83
CA ARG A 77 8.85 -21.14 -9.70
C ARG A 77 8.47 -20.31 -8.49
N ARG A 78 8.86 -20.78 -7.30
CA ARG A 78 8.71 -20.03 -6.04
C ARG A 78 9.83 -18.99 -5.93
N ILE A 79 9.54 -17.90 -5.22
CA ILE A 79 10.54 -16.87 -4.94
C ILE A 79 11.41 -17.32 -3.75
N PRO A 80 12.74 -17.34 -3.91
CA PRO A 80 13.68 -17.60 -2.82
C PRO A 80 13.53 -16.56 -1.70
N LYS A 81 13.78 -16.95 -0.45
CA LYS A 81 13.65 -16.06 0.71
C LYS A 81 14.45 -14.76 0.55
N GLN A 82 15.67 -14.85 0.01
CA GLN A 82 16.56 -13.72 -0.24
C GLN A 82 16.00 -12.66 -1.20
N HIS A 83 15.05 -13.03 -2.05
CA HIS A 83 14.42 -12.11 -3.01
C HIS A 83 13.04 -11.62 -2.54
N ARG A 84 12.56 -12.09 -1.39
CA ARG A 84 11.35 -11.53 -0.79
C ARG A 84 11.66 -10.15 -0.20
N VAL A 85 10.61 -9.38 0.04
CA VAL A 85 10.72 -8.12 0.76
C VAL A 85 10.50 -8.43 2.23
N ASP A 86 11.43 -8.02 3.07
CA ASP A 86 11.28 -8.14 4.52
C ASP A 86 10.49 -6.95 5.07
N ARG A 87 9.89 -7.12 6.25
CA ARG A 87 9.08 -6.07 6.90
C ARG A 87 9.86 -4.78 7.12
N ASP A 88 11.08 -4.86 7.61
CA ASP A 88 11.91 -3.69 7.93
C ASP A 88 12.34 -2.94 6.67
N GLU A 89 12.62 -3.67 5.59
CA GLU A 89 12.90 -3.10 4.27
C GLU A 89 11.68 -2.37 3.72
N ALA A 90 10.48 -2.94 3.84
CA ALA A 90 9.24 -2.28 3.43
C ALA A 90 8.99 -0.99 4.22
N ILE A 91 9.25 -1.00 5.54
CA ILE A 91 9.15 0.19 6.39
C ILE A 91 10.11 1.29 5.92
N GLN A 92 11.37 0.94 5.65
CA GLN A 92 12.37 1.89 5.15
C GLN A 92 11.97 2.45 3.79
N PHE A 93 11.54 1.58 2.85
CA PHE A 93 11.09 2.01 1.54
C PHE A 93 9.92 3.02 1.60
N MET A 94 8.96 2.80 2.50
CA MET A 94 7.82 3.70 2.68
C MET A 94 8.19 5.01 3.36
N LYS A 95 9.17 4.99 4.27
CA LYS A 95 9.75 6.21 4.88
C LYS A 95 10.45 7.07 3.82
N ASP A 96 11.27 6.46 2.98
CA ASP A 96 12.10 7.20 2.02
C ASP A 96 11.30 7.76 0.84
N ASN A 97 10.40 6.96 0.26
CA ASN A 97 9.67 7.34 -0.96
C ASN A 97 8.37 8.10 -0.68
N PHE A 98 7.66 7.76 0.40
CA PHE A 98 6.33 8.29 0.71
C PHE A 98 6.29 9.10 2.02
N LYS A 99 7.44 9.34 2.66
CA LYS A 99 7.58 10.11 3.91
C LYS A 99 6.69 9.60 5.04
N VAL A 100 6.40 8.30 5.03
CA VAL A 100 5.51 7.68 6.02
C VAL A 100 6.18 7.65 7.38
N LYS A 101 5.52 8.19 8.40
CA LYS A 101 5.90 8.08 9.80
C LYS A 101 5.30 6.80 10.37
N VAL A 102 6.17 5.86 10.71
CA VAL A 102 5.75 4.61 11.34
C VAL A 102 5.60 4.83 12.83
N VAL A 103 4.39 4.64 13.34
CA VAL A 103 4.04 4.79 14.76
C VAL A 103 4.08 3.39 15.40
N GLU A 104 4.76 3.27 16.54
CA GLU A 104 4.80 2.02 17.31
C GLU A 104 3.44 1.64 17.89
#